data_AF-A0A969BII1-F1
#
_entry.id   AF-A0A969BII1-F1
#
_cell.length_a   1.000
_cell.length_b   1.000
_cell.length_c   1.000
_cell.angle_alpha   90.00
_cell.angle_beta   90.00
_cell.angle_gamma   90.00
#
_symmetry.space_group_name_H-M   'P 1'
#
loop_
_entity.id
_entity.type
_entity.pdbx_description
1 polymer ?
#
loop_
_entity_poly.entity_id
_entity_poly.type
_entity_poly.pdbx_seq_one_letter_code
_entity_poly.pdbx_strand_id
1 'polypeptide(L)'
;MSSRVFITGFGIISSIGKNANENFQSLVNQRTGYSELEVVETMHRRTLRSCEVKLSDDELCSLAHVMPFQGYTRTALLGLIAVGEALRTA
;
A
#
# COMPACT_ATOMS: atom_id res chain seq x y z
N MET A 1 33.29 9.11 12.68
CA MET A 1 32.14 10.04 12.68
C MET A 1 31.11 9.51 11.69
N SER A 2 29.84 9.40 12.07
CA SER A 2 28.76 8.99 11.18
C SER A 2 28.28 10.16 10.33
N SER A 3 28.10 9.94 9.03
CA SER A 3 27.56 10.91 8.07
C SER A 3 26.12 11.31 8.44
N ARG A 4 25.73 12.58 8.17
CA ARG A 4 24.32 13.00 8.28
C ARG A 4 23.52 12.37 7.16
N VAL A 5 22.42 11.69 7.50
CA VAL A 5 21.48 11.07 6.56
C VAL A 5 20.16 11.83 6.61
N PHE A 6 19.59 12.10 5.43
CA PHE A 6 18.32 12.83 5.28
C PHE A 6 17.33 11.96 4.49
N ILE A 7 16.04 12.16 4.75
CA ILE A 7 14.97 11.58 3.95
C ILE A 7 14.69 12.56 2.80
N THR A 8 14.99 12.15 1.57
CA THR A 8 14.75 12.99 0.38
C THR A 8 13.41 12.67 -0.26
N GLY A 9 12.99 11.41 -0.24
CA GLY A 9 11.70 10.95 -0.76
C GLY A 9 11.06 9.90 0.12
N PHE A 10 9.76 9.70 -0.06
CA PHE A 10 8.96 8.73 0.67
C PHE A 10 7.77 8.29 -0.17
N GLY A 11 7.30 7.07 0.08
CA GLY A 11 6.12 6.55 -0.58
C GLY A 11 5.44 5.51 0.29
N ILE A 12 4.13 5.40 0.12
CA ILE A 12 3.28 4.58 0.97
C ILE A 12 2.07 4.06 0.20
N ILE A 13 1.73 2.81 0.49
CA ILE A 13 0.43 2.24 0.17
C ILE A 13 -0.13 1.62 1.44
N SER A 14 -1.35 1.97 1.80
CA SER A 14 -2.01 1.48 3.00
C SER A 14 -3.52 1.37 2.81
N SER A 15 -4.22 0.83 3.80
CA SER A 15 -5.69 0.71 3.80
C SER A 15 -6.42 2.05 3.75
N ILE A 16 -5.72 3.17 3.96
CA ILE A 16 -6.30 4.52 3.98
C ILE A 16 -5.77 5.42 2.85
N GLY A 17 -5.01 4.88 1.91
CA GLY A 17 -4.52 5.63 0.76
C GLY A 17 -3.52 4.84 -0.08
N LYS A 18 -3.57 5.02 -1.40
CA LYS A 18 -2.69 4.33 -2.37
C LYS A 18 -1.40 5.09 -2.65
N ASN A 19 -1.24 6.26 -2.02
CA ASN A 19 -0.10 7.16 -2.12
C ASN A 19 -0.04 8.03 -0.85
N ALA A 20 1.05 8.79 -0.70
CA ALA A 20 1.31 9.72 0.40
C ALA A 20 0.20 10.76 0.60
N ASN A 21 -0.29 11.35 -0.50
CA ASN A 21 -1.30 12.41 -0.41
C ASN A 21 -2.63 11.85 0.11
N GLU A 22 -3.12 10.74 -0.46
CA GLU A 22 -4.34 10.08 0.01
C GLU A 22 -4.23 9.65 1.47
N ASN A 23 -3.08 9.03 1.83
CA ASN A 23 -2.82 8.61 3.20
C ASN A 23 -2.88 9.80 4.17
N PHE A 24 -2.16 10.88 3.86
CA PHE A 24 -2.14 12.11 4.66
C PHE A 24 -3.54 12.72 4.79
N GLN A 25 -4.28 12.84 3.69
CA GLN A 25 -5.65 13.33 3.71
C GLN A 25 -6.55 12.46 4.58
N SER A 26 -6.38 11.13 4.57
CA SER A 26 -7.13 10.25 5.45
C SER A 26 -6.76 10.42 6.92
N LEU A 27 -5.49 10.62 7.24
CA LEU A 27 -5.05 10.92 8.61
C LEU A 27 -5.64 12.24 9.12
N VAL A 28 -5.51 13.31 8.33
CA VAL A 28 -6.05 14.64 8.67
C VAL A 28 -7.55 14.61 8.87
N ASN A 29 -8.27 13.88 8.02
CA ASN A 29 -9.73 13.75 8.08
C ASN A 29 -10.20 12.61 8.98
N GLN A 30 -9.31 11.97 9.75
CA GLN A 30 -9.63 10.85 10.66
C GLN A 30 -10.40 9.71 9.98
N ARG A 31 -10.14 9.46 8.70
CA ARG A 31 -10.78 8.38 7.93
C ARG A 31 -10.09 7.06 8.25
N THR A 32 -10.87 6.08 8.69
CA THR A 32 -10.39 4.75 9.04
C THR A 32 -10.34 3.82 7.83
N GLY A 33 -9.34 2.94 7.79
CA GLY A 33 -9.27 1.81 6.84
C GLY A 33 -9.82 0.52 7.44
N TYR A 34 -10.19 0.53 8.72
CA TYR A 34 -10.74 -0.61 9.42
C TYR A 34 -12.14 -0.92 8.89
N SER A 35 -12.24 -1.99 8.11
CA SER A 35 -13.46 -2.35 7.39
C SER A 35 -13.55 -3.86 7.19
N GLU A 36 -14.62 -4.31 6.55
CA GLU A 36 -14.79 -5.71 6.19
C GLU A 36 -13.75 -6.12 5.14
N LEU A 37 -13.34 -7.38 5.23
CA LEU A 37 -12.36 -7.99 4.34
C LEU A 37 -13.03 -8.26 2.97
N GLU A 38 -12.45 -7.75 1.89
CA GLU A 38 -12.93 -7.95 0.52
C GLU A 38 -11.93 -8.79 -0.28
N VAL A 39 -10.63 -8.56 -0.09
CA VAL A 39 -9.58 -9.24 -0.87
C VAL A 39 -9.10 -10.53 -0.21
N VAL A 40 -8.90 -10.53 1.11
CA VAL A 40 -8.36 -11.71 1.80
C VAL A 40 -9.42 -12.80 1.95
N GLU A 41 -9.20 -13.92 1.27
CA GLU A 41 -10.01 -15.13 1.39
C GLU A 41 -9.71 -15.84 2.73
N THR A 42 -10.63 -15.72 3.68
CA THR A 42 -10.52 -16.41 4.97
C THR A 42 -11.91 -16.74 5.53
N MET A 43 -12.00 -17.81 6.32
CA MET A 43 -13.23 -18.16 7.07
C MET A 43 -13.70 -17.04 7.99
N HIS A 44 -12.79 -16.13 8.38
CA HIS A 44 -13.09 -15.00 9.25
C HIS A 44 -13.56 -13.75 8.51
N ARG A 45 -13.75 -13.79 7.18
CA ARG A 45 -14.06 -12.61 6.36
C ARG A 45 -15.28 -11.83 6.88
N ARG A 46 -16.28 -12.54 7.43
CA ARG A 46 -17.53 -11.97 7.95
C ARG A 46 -17.52 -11.73 9.46
N THR A 47 -16.47 -12.15 10.17
CA THR A 47 -16.41 -12.07 11.64
C THR A 47 -15.32 -11.12 12.13
N LEU A 48 -14.22 -10.98 11.37
CA LEU A 48 -13.11 -10.10 11.69
C LEU A 48 -13.01 -8.99 10.65
N ARG A 49 -12.83 -7.77 11.13
CA ARG A 49 -12.54 -6.59 10.31
C ARG A 49 -11.04 -6.33 10.35
N SER A 50 -10.51 -5.70 9.30
CA SER A 50 -9.09 -5.41 9.18
C SER A 50 -8.85 -4.14 8.38
N CYS A 51 -7.60 -3.68 8.41
CA CYS A 51 -7.09 -2.59 7.59
C CYS A 51 -6.45 -3.18 6.33
N GLU A 52 -7.26 -3.77 5.44
CA GLU A 52 -6.74 -4.31 4.19
C GLU A 52 -6.51 -3.23 3.13
N VAL A 53 -5.52 -3.44 2.26
CA VAL A 53 -5.44 -2.72 0.99
C VAL A 53 -6.41 -3.40 0.02
N LYS A 54 -7.54 -2.74 -0.26
CA LYS A 54 -8.64 -3.24 -1.10
C LYS A 54 -8.32 -3.19 -2.60
N LEU A 55 -7.30 -3.93 -3.00
CA LEU A 55 -6.88 -4.09 -4.40
C LEU A 55 -6.61 -5.57 -4.64
N SER A 56 -7.06 -6.14 -5.73
CA SER A 56 -6.64 -7.48 -6.17
C SER A 56 -5.15 -7.52 -6.53
N ASP A 57 -4.58 -8.71 -6.64
CA ASP A 57 -3.16 -8.86 -7.05
C ASP A 57 -2.93 -8.35 -8.48
N ASP A 58 -3.91 -8.47 -9.37
CA ASP A 58 -3.85 -7.94 -10.74
C ASP A 58 -3.86 -6.40 -10.77
N GLU A 59 -4.68 -5.77 -9.92
CA GLU A 59 -4.68 -4.32 -9.75
C GLU A 59 -3.35 -3.84 -9.15
N LEU A 60 -2.79 -4.57 -8.19
CA LEU A 60 -1.47 -4.27 -7.64
C LEU A 60 -0.35 -4.43 -8.67
N CYS A 61 -0.39 -5.46 -9.52
CA CYS A 61 0.55 -5.61 -10.64
C CYS A 61 0.46 -4.42 -11.59
N SER A 62 -0.77 -4.00 -11.93
CA SER A 62 -1.03 -2.85 -12.80
C SER A 62 -0.48 -1.54 -12.20
N LEU A 63 -0.71 -1.30 -10.90
CA LEU A 63 -0.16 -0.14 -10.18
C LEU A 63 1.37 -0.17 -10.05
N ALA A 64 1.95 -1.37 -9.89
CA ALA A 64 3.39 -1.57 -9.81
C ALA A 64 4.08 -1.54 -11.19
N HIS A 65 3.32 -1.46 -12.28
CA HIS A 65 3.80 -1.54 -13.67
C HIS A 65 4.57 -2.84 -13.97
N VAL A 66 4.09 -3.97 -13.45
CA VAL A 66 4.65 -5.31 -13.68
C VAL A 66 3.62 -6.24 -14.30
N MET A 67 4.09 -7.29 -14.97
CA MET A 67 3.21 -8.31 -15.55
C MET A 67 2.73 -9.29 -14.46
N PRO A 68 1.44 -9.70 -14.47
CA PRO A 68 0.95 -10.77 -13.61
C PRO A 68 1.70 -12.10 -13.83
N PHE A 69 1.62 -13.01 -12.86
CA PHE A 69 2.19 -14.37 -12.91
C PHE A 69 3.73 -14.48 -12.98
N GLN A 70 4.46 -13.40 -12.72
CA GLN A 70 5.93 -13.42 -12.63
C GLN A 70 6.48 -13.80 -11.23
N GLY A 71 5.63 -14.35 -10.34
CA GLY A 71 6.04 -14.79 -9.00
C GLY A 71 6.17 -13.66 -7.97
N TYR A 72 5.64 -12.47 -8.25
CA TYR A 72 5.57 -11.39 -7.25
C TYR A 72 4.62 -11.77 -6.11
N THR A 73 5.10 -11.63 -4.88
CA THR A 73 4.21 -11.69 -3.71
C THR A 73 3.47 -10.37 -3.57
N ARG A 74 2.28 -10.42 -2.96
CA ARG A 74 1.48 -9.23 -2.67
C ARG A 74 2.26 -8.16 -1.88
N THR A 75 3.07 -8.59 -0.91
CA THR A 75 3.97 -7.68 -0.15
C THR A 75 5.02 -7.03 -1.03
N ALA A 76 5.61 -7.77 -1.99
CA ALA A 76 6.55 -7.21 -2.94
C ALA A 76 5.88 -6.17 -3.84
N LEU A 77 4.67 -6.43 -4.33
CA LEU A 77 3.91 -5.46 -5.14
C LEU A 77 3.62 -4.16 -4.37
N LEU A 78 3.17 -4.26 -3.12
CA LEU A 78 2.97 -3.08 -2.25
C LEU A 78 4.28 -2.29 -2.08
N GLY A 79 5.40 -2.99 -1.87
CA GLY A 79 6.72 -2.39 -1.78
C GLY A 79 7.16 -1.69 -3.07
N LEU A 80 6.94 -2.31 -4.23
CA LEU A 80 7.27 -1.72 -5.54
C LEU A 80 6.49 -0.43 -5.79
N ILE A 81 5.19 -0.41 -5.45
CA ILE A 81 4.35 0.78 -5.57
C ILE A 81 4.88 1.91 -4.66
N ALA A 82 5.16 1.60 -3.39
CA ALA A 82 5.68 2.57 -2.43
C ALA A 82 7.06 3.11 -2.83
N VAL A 83 7.97 2.26 -3.30
CA VAL A 83 9.29 2.68 -3.80
C VAL A 83 9.15 3.54 -5.05
N GLY A 84 8.24 3.17 -5.97
CA GLY A 84 7.94 3.97 -7.16
C GLY A 84 7.49 5.40 -6.79
N GLU A 85 6.66 5.55 -5.76
CA GLU A 85 6.31 6.86 -5.23
C GLU A 85 7.50 7.57 -4.59
N ALA A 86 8.27 6.87 -3.75
CA ALA A 86 9.45 7.45 -3.08
C ALA A 86 10.48 8.01 -4.07
N LEU A 87 10.68 7.36 -5.22
CA LEU A 87 11.58 7.84 -6.27
C LEU A 87 11.05 9.09 -6.99
N ARG A 88 9.73 9.28 -7.05
CA ARG A 88 9.11 10.48 -7.66
C ARG A 88 9.08 11.67 -6.70
N THR A 89 9.13 11.43 -5.40
CA THR A 89 9.09 12.47 -4.35
C THR A 89 10.46 12.82 -3.78
N ALA A 90 11.51 12.11 -4.19
CA ALA A 90 12.91 12.34 -3.83
C ALA A 90 13.50 13.59 -4.51
#